data_AF-A0A4P6KX87-F1
#
_entry.id   AF-A0A4P6KX87-F1
#
_cell.length_a   1.000
_cell.length_b   1.000
_cell.length_c   1.000
_cell.angle_alpha   90.00
_cell.angle_beta   90.00
_cell.angle_gamma   90.00
#
_symmetry.space_group_name_H-M   'P 1'
#
loop_
_entity.id
_entity.type
_entity.pdbx_description
1 polymer ?
#
loop_
_entity_poly.entity_id
_entity_poly.type
_entity_poly.pdbx_seq_one_letter_code
_entity_poly.pdbx_strand_id
1 'polypeptide(L)'
;MKQLPAIARRQHGVVMIMYALMVTVILGFSGLVVDLGLVYLRRAQLQAAADNIAIGAAHKLNGTIAGVNAAVAEAAGIAKTLPVVAATSDAGVAAALRFSNDPHADASAWLDAAAAKAAPAELLYVRADMGALPDAMRQVQPLLMGVLGKMVSFDVRPVAVAGRGSLNVMPLAICARKTDPMTIRINGVGPTALTEQVAYGFRMGITYNLLNLNPNGNQPVYFHVDPLTPADTPGTELTMRNEVLAPFMCSGTVAYSRIGNRSLNVRKQEPAVTGPFGLWRQLNSRFNEYDTAGAAPACTRFGAPPDQNIKSFRSVTWQAATTQVSAQPAIVDGGLATVADRPYAELNGAFKPTAAQYGTRWAFHSPRTVDNIKFQSSWSLLYPSTPTVTGPSTTFGTGWVASGPYHSTTPSMPYYIRPDAGPSQRGRRLMHVPLLRCPVSGNQATVLAYGRFYLSAPATDTEIPAEFGGAVTLAEEGSLAGPVELFP
;
A
#
# COMPACT_ATOMS: atom_id res chain seq x y z
N MET A 1 87.88 21.00 -64.92
CA MET A 1 86.47 21.37 -64.68
C MET A 1 85.86 20.37 -63.71
N LYS A 2 85.58 20.76 -62.47
CA LYS A 2 84.93 19.91 -61.45
C LYS A 2 83.46 20.34 -61.35
N GLN A 3 82.53 19.47 -61.73
CA GLN A 3 81.09 19.70 -61.57
C GLN A 3 80.70 19.50 -60.09
N LEU A 4 79.98 20.47 -59.52
CA LEU A 4 79.35 20.36 -58.20
C LEU A 4 77.99 19.63 -58.34
N PRO A 5 77.60 18.77 -57.38
CA PRO A 5 76.34 18.06 -57.45
C PRO A 5 75.16 18.98 -57.11
N ALA A 6 74.08 18.87 -57.87
CA ALA A 6 72.83 19.57 -57.63
C ALA A 6 72.15 19.03 -56.37
N ILE A 7 71.82 19.92 -55.44
CA ILE A 7 71.07 19.61 -54.21
C ILE A 7 69.62 19.29 -54.59
N ALA A 8 69.20 18.04 -54.41
CA ALA A 8 67.82 17.62 -54.59
C ALA A 8 66.90 18.33 -53.58
N ARG A 9 65.99 19.18 -54.09
CA ARG A 9 65.01 19.95 -53.32
C ARG A 9 63.91 19.01 -52.81
N ARG A 10 64.05 18.56 -51.57
CA ARG A 10 63.15 17.64 -50.87
C ARG A 10 61.78 18.31 -50.58
N GLN A 11 60.67 17.68 -50.99
CA GLN A 11 59.27 18.15 -50.77
C GLN A 11 58.76 18.02 -49.32
N HIS A 12 59.61 18.24 -48.31
CA HIS A 12 59.26 18.01 -46.90
C HIS A 12 58.30 19.06 -46.31
N GLY A 13 58.08 20.20 -46.98
CA GLY A 13 57.23 21.29 -46.47
C GLY A 13 55.72 21.04 -46.56
N VAL A 14 55.24 20.41 -47.64
CA VAL A 14 53.80 20.18 -47.87
C VAL A 14 53.24 19.14 -46.89
N VAL A 15 54.03 18.10 -46.60
CA VAL A 15 53.66 17.05 -45.64
C VAL A 15 53.45 17.63 -44.24
N MET A 16 54.27 18.60 -43.82
CA MET A 16 54.11 19.29 -42.53
C MET A 16 52.80 20.08 -42.46
N ILE A 17 52.39 20.74 -43.55
CA ILE A 17 51.14 21.50 -43.60
C ILE A 17 49.93 20.56 -43.53
N MET A 18 49.91 19.49 -44.32
CA MET A 18 48.83 18.51 -44.29
C MET A 18 48.73 17.79 -42.95
N TYR A 19 49.88 17.44 -42.36
CA TYR A 19 49.94 16.84 -41.03
C TYR A 19 49.38 17.77 -39.97
N ALA A 20 49.81 19.04 -39.95
CA ALA A 20 49.31 20.03 -39.00
C ALA A 20 47.78 20.18 -39.10
N LEU A 21 47.24 20.27 -40.32
CA LEU A 21 45.79 20.37 -40.54
C LEU A 21 45.04 19.11 -40.06
N MET A 22 45.52 17.92 -40.40
CA MET A 22 44.88 16.67 -39.94
C MET A 22 44.92 16.50 -38.43
N VAL A 23 46.05 16.81 -37.79
CA VAL A 23 46.18 16.74 -36.33
C VAL A 23 45.23 17.72 -35.66
N THR A 24 45.10 18.96 -36.15
CA THR A 24 44.14 19.92 -35.62
C THR A 24 42.70 19.41 -35.72
N VAL A 25 42.32 18.79 -36.84
CA VAL A 25 40.97 18.21 -37.01
C VAL A 25 40.74 17.06 -36.04
N ILE A 26 41.69 16.13 -35.92
CA ILE A 26 41.59 14.99 -34.98
C ILE A 26 41.48 15.48 -33.53
N LEU A 27 42.29 16.46 -33.14
CA LEU A 27 42.24 17.05 -31.80
C LEU A 27 40.92 17.79 -31.56
N GLY A 28 40.39 18.48 -32.57
CA GLY A 28 39.08 19.14 -32.51
C GLY A 28 37.94 18.15 -32.25
N PHE A 29 37.89 17.05 -33.00
CA PHE A 29 36.90 15.99 -32.77
C PHE A 29 37.09 15.27 -31.44
N SER A 30 38.33 15.00 -31.03
CA SER A 30 38.62 14.38 -29.73
C SER A 30 38.17 15.27 -28.58
N GLY A 31 38.39 16.58 -28.69
CA GLY A 31 37.93 17.57 -27.72
C GLY A 31 36.41 17.59 -27.60
N LEU A 32 35.71 17.60 -28.73
CA LEU A 32 34.25 17.54 -28.76
C LEU A 32 33.71 16.28 -28.07
N VAL A 33 34.32 15.11 -28.31
CA VAL A 33 33.91 13.84 -27.68
C VAL A 33 34.09 13.87 -26.17
N VAL A 34 35.21 14.41 -25.68
CA VAL A 34 35.48 14.53 -24.23
C VAL A 34 34.50 15.50 -23.57
N ASP A 35 34.30 16.68 -24.16
CA ASP A 35 33.38 17.68 -23.61
C ASP A 35 31.93 17.17 -23.58
N LEU A 36 31.49 16.51 -24.64
CA LEU A 36 30.19 15.86 -24.69
C LEU A 36 30.08 14.74 -23.64
N GLY A 37 31.15 13.95 -23.45
CA GLY A 37 31.24 12.95 -22.39
C GLY A 37 31.07 13.54 -20.98
N LEU A 38 31.67 14.70 -20.71
CA LEU A 38 31.51 15.41 -19.44
C LEU A 38 30.09 15.94 -19.24
N VAL A 39 29.45 16.46 -20.30
CA VAL A 39 28.05 16.90 -20.25
C VAL A 39 27.11 15.71 -19.98
N TYR A 40 27.32 14.58 -20.65
CA TYR A 40 26.53 13.36 -20.41
C TYR A 40 26.72 12.84 -18.99
N LEU A 41 27.95 12.82 -18.48
CA LEU A 41 28.23 12.41 -17.11
C LEU A 41 27.52 13.33 -16.11
N ARG A 42 27.57 14.66 -16.29
CA ARG A 42 26.87 15.60 -15.42
C ARG A 42 25.35 15.40 -15.47
N ARG A 43 24.79 15.17 -16.67
CA ARG A 43 23.38 14.85 -16.84
C ARG A 43 22.97 13.59 -16.09
N ALA A 44 23.75 12.51 -16.23
CA ALA A 44 23.48 11.26 -15.52
C ALA A 44 23.54 11.43 -13.99
N GLN A 45 24.53 12.19 -13.49
CA GLN A 45 24.66 12.48 -12.06
C GLN A 45 23.47 13.30 -11.52
N LEU A 46 23.05 14.34 -12.25
CA LEU A 46 21.91 15.18 -11.85
C LEU A 46 20.57 14.45 -12.00
N GLN A 47 20.41 13.56 -13.00
CA GLN A 47 19.21 12.73 -13.11
C GLN A 47 19.12 11.75 -11.94
N ALA A 48 20.22 11.04 -11.63
CA ALA A 48 20.25 10.15 -10.47
C ALA A 48 20.00 10.89 -9.15
N ALA A 49 20.45 12.14 -9.05
CA ALA A 49 20.11 12.99 -7.91
C ALA A 49 18.62 13.34 -7.86
N ALA A 50 18.04 13.75 -9.00
CA ALA A 50 16.61 14.06 -9.12
C ALA A 50 15.75 12.85 -8.74
N ASP A 51 16.06 11.67 -9.27
CA ASP A 51 15.32 10.43 -9.02
C ASP A 51 15.33 10.05 -7.54
N ASN A 52 16.51 10.05 -6.90
CA ASN A 52 16.65 9.74 -5.48
C ASN A 52 15.93 10.76 -4.59
N ILE A 53 16.07 12.06 -4.90
CA ILE A 53 15.39 13.13 -4.17
C ILE A 53 13.87 13.00 -4.32
N ALA A 54 13.37 12.77 -5.53
CA ALA A 54 11.95 12.63 -5.81
C ALA A 54 11.35 11.42 -5.07
N ILE A 55 11.94 10.23 -5.21
CA ILE A 55 11.47 9.01 -4.53
C ILE A 55 11.50 9.18 -3.01
N GLY A 56 12.61 9.67 -2.46
CA GLY A 56 12.76 9.85 -1.01
C GLY A 56 11.76 10.85 -0.43
N ALA A 57 11.57 11.99 -1.11
CA ALA A 57 10.57 12.98 -0.73
C ALA A 57 9.15 12.41 -0.83
N ALA A 58 8.82 11.71 -1.92
CA ALA A 58 7.50 11.12 -2.14
C ALA A 58 7.14 10.05 -1.09
N HIS A 59 8.11 9.31 -0.55
CA HIS A 59 7.88 8.37 0.57
C HIS A 59 7.33 9.02 1.84
N LYS A 60 7.60 10.31 2.06
CA LYS A 60 7.13 11.05 3.24
C LYS A 60 5.78 11.72 3.02
N LEU A 61 5.35 11.87 1.77
CA LEU A 61 4.03 12.43 1.49
C LEU A 61 2.95 11.50 2.01
N ASN A 62 2.00 12.06 2.74
CA ASN A 62 0.85 11.35 3.30
C ASN A 62 -0.45 12.18 3.22
N GLY A 63 -0.45 13.26 2.41
CA GLY A 63 -1.57 14.20 2.29
C GLY A 63 -1.72 15.18 3.47
N THR A 64 -0.71 15.31 4.34
CA THR A 64 -0.73 16.21 5.51
C THR A 64 0.40 17.24 5.45
N ILE A 65 0.26 18.34 6.19
CA ILE A 65 1.31 19.37 6.36
C ILE A 65 2.62 18.74 6.89
N ALA A 66 2.50 17.83 7.86
CA ALA A 66 3.64 17.11 8.43
C ALA A 66 4.35 16.26 7.37
N GLY A 67 3.61 15.65 6.44
CA GLY A 67 4.17 14.90 5.32
C GLY A 67 4.99 15.78 4.37
N VAL A 68 4.49 16.98 4.02
CA VAL A 68 5.24 17.93 3.17
C VAL A 68 6.52 18.40 3.87
N ASN A 69 6.47 18.70 5.17
CA ASN A 69 7.67 19.05 5.94
C ASN A 69 8.69 17.90 5.97
N ALA A 70 8.23 16.68 6.20
CA ALA A 70 9.08 15.49 6.20
C ALA A 70 9.69 15.22 4.81
N ALA A 71 8.94 15.47 3.73
CA ALA A 71 9.42 15.32 2.35
C ALA A 71 10.58 16.28 2.04
N VAL A 72 10.44 17.56 2.42
CA VAL A 72 11.52 18.56 2.24
C VAL A 72 12.75 18.19 3.07
N ALA A 73 12.55 17.76 4.32
CA ALA A 73 13.66 17.36 5.19
C ALA A 73 14.40 16.12 4.67
N GLU A 74 13.67 15.12 4.18
CA GLU A 74 14.24 13.90 3.58
C GLU A 74 15.03 14.23 2.31
N ALA A 75 14.48 15.06 1.42
CA ALA A 75 15.17 15.51 0.22
C ALA A 75 16.49 16.22 0.53
N ALA A 76 16.50 17.12 1.52
CA ALA A 76 17.71 17.79 1.97
C ALA A 76 18.74 16.79 2.56
N GLY A 77 18.27 15.79 3.29
CA GLY A 77 19.11 14.68 3.79
C GLY A 77 19.76 13.88 2.66
N ILE A 78 18.99 13.53 1.64
CA ILE A 78 19.47 12.80 0.45
C ILE A 78 20.44 13.66 -0.36
N ALA A 79 20.15 14.94 -0.58
CA ALA A 79 21.02 15.83 -1.33
C ALA A 79 22.44 15.91 -0.72
N LYS A 80 22.55 15.88 0.62
CA LYS A 80 23.84 15.88 1.34
C LYS A 80 24.69 14.63 1.08
N THR A 81 24.10 13.51 0.69
CA THR A 81 24.83 12.27 0.38
C THR A 81 25.28 12.19 -1.09
N LEU A 82 24.82 13.12 -1.94
CA LEU A 82 25.06 13.12 -3.37
C LEU A 82 26.11 14.18 -3.74
N PRO A 83 27.34 13.80 -4.12
CA PRO A 83 28.44 14.76 -4.34
C PRO A 83 28.11 15.88 -5.34
N VAL A 84 27.28 15.59 -6.33
CA VAL A 84 26.84 16.51 -7.39
C VAL A 84 26.03 17.70 -6.85
N VAL A 85 25.31 17.51 -5.74
CA VAL A 85 24.41 18.50 -5.12
C VAL A 85 24.65 18.73 -3.62
N ALA A 86 25.64 18.08 -3.01
CA ALA A 86 25.91 18.14 -1.57
C ALA A 86 26.25 19.55 -1.05
N ALA A 87 26.78 20.43 -1.91
CA ALA A 87 27.05 21.82 -1.55
C ALA A 87 25.79 22.72 -1.59
N THR A 88 24.62 22.18 -1.94
CA THR A 88 23.36 22.95 -1.98
C THR A 88 22.87 23.16 -0.56
N SER A 89 22.39 24.36 -0.26
CA SER A 89 21.67 24.59 0.99
C SER A 89 20.33 23.84 1.01
N ASP A 90 19.84 23.52 2.21
CA ASP A 90 18.52 22.88 2.37
C ASP A 90 17.41 23.72 1.72
N ALA A 91 17.53 25.06 1.73
CA ALA A 91 16.62 25.97 1.04
C ALA A 91 16.70 25.84 -0.49
N GLY A 92 17.90 25.63 -1.06
CA GLY A 92 18.07 25.40 -2.49
C GLY A 92 17.47 24.06 -2.94
N VAL A 93 17.60 23.01 -2.13
CA VAL A 93 16.95 21.72 -2.38
C VAL A 93 15.43 21.85 -2.26
N ALA A 94 14.93 22.56 -1.25
CA ALA A 94 13.50 22.83 -1.11
C ALA A 94 12.92 23.60 -2.31
N ALA A 95 13.68 24.53 -2.89
CA ALA A 95 13.27 25.27 -4.09
C ALA A 95 13.22 24.41 -5.36
N ALA A 96 13.97 23.29 -5.39
CA ALA A 96 13.94 22.29 -6.46
C ALA A 96 12.76 21.33 -6.35
N LEU A 97 12.03 21.31 -5.23
CA LEU A 97 10.87 20.45 -5.06
C LEU A 97 9.58 21.16 -5.44
N ARG A 98 8.71 20.43 -6.14
CA ARG A 98 7.32 20.81 -6.37
C ARG A 98 6.38 19.65 -6.06
N PHE A 99 5.13 19.95 -5.77
CA PHE A 99 4.12 18.99 -5.33
C PHE A 99 2.86 19.06 -6.20
N SER A 100 2.24 17.91 -6.47
CA SER A 100 1.01 17.83 -7.27
C SER A 100 0.13 16.65 -6.80
N ASN A 101 -1.14 16.69 -7.18
CA ASN A 101 -2.09 15.58 -7.06
C ASN A 101 -2.16 14.70 -8.34
N ASP A 102 -1.50 15.13 -9.42
CA ASP A 102 -1.39 14.43 -10.69
C ASP A 102 0.09 14.38 -11.13
N PRO A 103 0.65 13.19 -11.39
CA PRO A 103 2.04 13.04 -11.83
C PRO A 103 2.31 13.63 -13.21
N HIS A 104 1.29 13.80 -14.05
CA HIS A 104 1.39 14.32 -15.41
C HIS A 104 0.88 15.76 -15.54
N ALA A 105 0.70 16.45 -14.41
CA ALA A 105 0.26 17.83 -14.40
C ALA A 105 1.23 18.76 -15.14
N ASP A 106 0.67 19.77 -15.82
CA ASP A 106 1.45 20.84 -16.45
C ASP A 106 2.35 21.54 -15.43
N ALA A 107 3.51 22.05 -15.87
CA ALA A 107 4.51 22.66 -14.99
C ALA A 107 3.96 23.76 -14.06
N SER A 108 2.93 24.50 -14.49
CA SER A 108 2.28 25.56 -13.70
C SER A 108 1.34 25.05 -12.61
N ALA A 109 0.89 23.81 -12.68
CA ALA A 109 0.02 23.19 -11.68
C ALA A 109 0.80 22.62 -10.48
N TRP A 110 2.12 22.49 -10.62
CA TRP A 110 3.01 22.04 -9.57
C TRP A 110 3.25 23.13 -8.52
N LEU A 111 2.86 22.86 -7.28
CA LEU A 111 2.93 23.79 -6.15
C LEU A 111 4.31 23.78 -5.50
N ASP A 112 4.78 24.93 -5.01
CA ASP A 112 5.94 24.96 -4.12
C ASP A 112 5.61 24.42 -2.72
N ALA A 113 6.65 24.25 -1.89
CA ALA A 113 6.48 23.73 -0.54
C ALA A 113 5.59 24.61 0.36
N ALA A 114 5.47 25.93 0.11
CA ALA A 114 4.64 26.80 0.92
C ALA A 114 3.16 26.67 0.52
N ALA A 115 2.85 26.72 -0.77
CA ALA A 115 1.53 26.49 -1.32
C ALA A 115 1.03 25.07 -1.04
N ALA A 116 1.91 24.07 -1.13
CA ALA A 116 1.59 22.69 -0.78
C ALA A 116 1.19 22.52 0.68
N LYS A 117 1.77 23.29 1.61
CA LYS A 117 1.37 23.27 3.03
C LYS A 117 0.03 23.95 3.28
N ALA A 118 -0.36 24.91 2.45
CA ALA A 118 -1.67 25.56 2.54
C ALA A 118 -2.81 24.64 2.10
N ALA A 119 -2.56 23.73 1.16
CA ALA A 119 -3.52 22.74 0.68
C ALA A 119 -2.86 21.36 0.49
N PRO A 120 -2.49 20.66 1.59
CA PRO A 120 -1.72 19.41 1.52
C PRO A 120 -2.57 18.21 1.10
N ALA A 121 -3.90 18.34 1.20
CA ALA A 121 -4.82 17.29 0.81
C ALA A 121 -4.59 16.96 -0.67
N GLU A 122 -4.53 15.68 -0.99
CA GLU A 122 -4.37 15.15 -2.35
C GLU A 122 -2.97 15.28 -2.98
N LEU A 123 -2.02 16.02 -2.37
CA LEU A 123 -0.65 16.11 -2.90
C LEU A 123 0.14 14.84 -2.56
N LEU A 124 0.22 13.94 -3.54
CA LEU A 124 0.84 12.60 -3.40
C LEU A 124 2.05 12.41 -4.34
N TYR A 125 2.37 13.42 -5.14
CA TYR A 125 3.47 13.39 -6.10
C TYR A 125 4.45 14.53 -5.83
N VAL A 126 5.74 14.22 -6.01
CA VAL A 126 6.86 15.15 -5.92
C VAL A 126 7.55 15.23 -7.27
N ARG A 127 7.82 16.45 -7.73
CA ARG A 127 8.69 16.73 -8.86
C ARG A 127 9.97 17.36 -8.34
N ALA A 128 11.11 16.72 -8.61
CA ALA A 128 12.43 17.26 -8.34
C ALA A 128 12.98 17.88 -9.63
N ASP A 129 12.99 19.22 -9.69
CA ASP A 129 13.51 20.00 -10.82
C ASP A 129 14.91 20.50 -10.49
N MET A 130 15.93 19.82 -11.03
CA MET A 130 17.32 20.22 -10.83
C MET A 130 17.64 21.55 -11.52
N GLY A 131 16.78 22.05 -12.40
CA GLY A 131 16.86 23.38 -12.99
C GLY A 131 16.65 24.54 -12.01
N ALA A 132 16.18 24.28 -10.79
CA ALA A 132 16.09 25.30 -9.73
C ALA A 132 17.37 25.43 -8.90
N LEU A 133 18.35 24.54 -9.09
CA LEU A 133 19.61 24.58 -8.36
C LEU A 133 20.54 25.72 -8.83
N PRO A 134 21.52 26.14 -8.02
CA PRO A 134 22.50 27.15 -8.43
C PRO A 134 23.26 26.74 -9.70
N ASP A 135 23.62 27.72 -10.53
CA ASP A 135 24.32 27.52 -11.81
C ASP A 135 25.59 26.69 -11.68
N ALA A 136 26.35 26.87 -10.59
CA ALA A 136 27.57 26.12 -10.30
C ALA A 136 27.35 24.59 -10.26
N MET A 137 26.12 24.14 -10.05
CA MET A 137 25.78 22.71 -10.02
C MET A 137 25.22 22.18 -11.33
N ARG A 138 24.73 23.05 -12.21
CA ARG A 138 24.06 22.64 -13.45
C ARG A 138 24.93 22.84 -14.68
N GLN A 139 25.82 23.83 -14.61
CA GLN A 139 26.67 24.22 -15.71
C GLN A 139 27.95 23.38 -15.79
N VAL A 140 28.23 22.85 -16.98
CA VAL A 140 29.51 22.22 -17.33
C VAL A 140 30.28 23.15 -18.24
N GLN A 141 31.51 23.50 -17.86
CA GLN A 141 32.42 24.23 -18.74
C GLN A 141 33.13 23.24 -19.67
N PRO A 142 33.03 23.39 -21.00
CA PRO A 142 33.80 22.56 -21.92
C PRO A 142 35.29 22.87 -21.76
N LEU A 143 36.11 21.83 -21.61
CA LEU A 143 37.56 21.95 -21.38
C LEU A 143 38.32 22.15 -22.68
N LEU A 144 37.92 21.47 -23.76
CA LEU A 144 38.71 21.38 -25.00
C LEU A 144 38.13 22.24 -26.13
N MET A 145 36.81 22.43 -26.17
CA MET A 145 36.14 23.34 -27.11
C MET A 145 36.46 24.81 -26.83
N GLY A 146 36.87 25.14 -25.60
CA GLY A 146 37.39 26.46 -25.22
C GLY A 146 38.71 26.84 -25.90
N VAL A 147 39.47 25.87 -26.44
CA VAL A 147 40.71 26.12 -27.19
C VAL A 147 40.44 26.65 -28.61
N LEU A 148 39.26 26.38 -29.16
CA LEU A 148 38.87 26.75 -30.53
C LEU A 148 37.93 27.98 -30.61
N GLY A 149 37.54 28.57 -29.47
CA GLY A 149 36.62 29.71 -29.45
C GLY A 149 36.07 30.06 -28.07
N LYS A 150 34.94 30.79 -28.02
CA LYS A 150 34.29 31.19 -26.76
C LYS A 150 33.75 29.96 -26.01
N MET A 151 34.15 29.83 -24.74
CA MET A 151 33.58 28.87 -23.80
C MET A 151 32.14 29.26 -23.46
N VAL A 152 31.16 28.52 -23.99
CA VAL A 152 29.76 28.61 -23.56
C VAL A 152 29.50 27.41 -22.65
N SER A 153 29.03 27.65 -21.43
CA SER A 153 28.67 26.56 -20.53
C SER A 153 27.42 25.85 -21.01
N PHE A 154 27.39 24.52 -20.82
CA PHE A 154 26.19 23.73 -21.05
C PHE A 154 25.40 23.63 -19.75
N ASP A 155 24.13 24.04 -19.78
CA ASP A 155 23.23 23.97 -18.63
C ASP A 155 22.36 22.71 -18.69
N VAL A 156 22.43 21.90 -17.64
CA VAL A 156 21.78 20.59 -17.57
C VAL A 156 20.67 20.61 -16.52
N ARG A 157 19.42 20.41 -16.96
CA ARG A 157 18.21 20.57 -16.12
C ARG A 157 17.32 19.33 -16.14
N PRO A 158 17.77 18.19 -15.58
CA PRO A 158 16.93 17.00 -15.48
C PRO A 158 15.81 17.22 -14.47
N VAL A 159 14.72 16.48 -14.68
CA VAL A 159 13.54 16.45 -13.83
C VAL A 159 13.21 15.01 -13.52
N ALA A 160 12.75 14.75 -12.31
CA ALA A 160 12.18 13.47 -11.92
C ALA A 160 10.84 13.69 -11.23
N VAL A 161 9.84 12.85 -11.53
CA VAL A 161 8.56 12.83 -10.83
C VAL A 161 8.44 11.50 -10.11
N ALA A 162 8.09 11.54 -8.83
CA ALA A 162 7.84 10.35 -8.03
C ALA A 162 6.58 10.49 -7.20
N GLY A 163 5.91 9.38 -6.94
CA GLY A 163 4.72 9.35 -6.10
C GLY A 163 4.25 7.94 -5.86
N ARG A 164 3.14 7.81 -5.15
CA ARG A 164 2.53 6.51 -4.88
C ARG A 164 1.81 6.04 -6.14
N GLY A 165 2.11 4.83 -6.60
CA GLY A 165 1.42 4.21 -7.75
C GLY A 165 0.20 3.38 -7.35
N SER A 166 0.08 3.03 -6.06
CA SER A 166 -0.96 2.10 -5.59
C SER A 166 -1.35 2.34 -4.13
N LEU A 167 -2.45 1.72 -3.72
CA LEU A 167 -2.91 1.61 -2.34
C LEU A 167 -3.02 0.15 -1.93
N ASN A 168 -2.64 -0.16 -0.69
CA ASN A 168 -2.82 -1.46 -0.04
C ASN A 168 -4.26 -1.66 0.44
N VAL A 169 -5.19 -1.57 -0.51
CA VAL A 169 -6.63 -1.79 -0.33
C VAL A 169 -7.03 -3.03 -1.14
N MET A 170 -7.74 -3.93 -0.49
CA MET A 170 -8.19 -5.17 -1.10
C MET A 170 -9.30 -4.87 -2.13
N PRO A 171 -9.27 -5.47 -3.35
CA PRO A 171 -10.33 -5.31 -4.34
C PRO A 171 -11.68 -6.01 -4.00
N LEU A 172 -11.96 -6.18 -2.71
CA LEU A 172 -13.19 -6.72 -2.13
C LEU A 172 -13.73 -5.65 -1.18
N ALA A 173 -15.00 -5.29 -1.31
CA ALA A 173 -15.68 -4.35 -0.44
C ALA A 173 -16.96 -4.96 0.14
N ILE A 174 -17.34 -4.48 1.33
CA ILE A 174 -18.55 -4.91 2.04
C ILE A 174 -19.32 -3.70 2.53
N CYS A 175 -20.59 -3.88 2.84
CA CYS A 175 -21.36 -2.84 3.50
C CYS A 175 -20.89 -2.63 4.95
N ALA A 176 -20.71 -1.37 5.34
CA ALA A 176 -20.60 -1.01 6.75
C ALA A 176 -21.90 -1.36 7.48
N ARG A 177 -21.80 -2.00 8.65
CA ARG A 177 -23.00 -2.37 9.44
C ARG A 177 -23.71 -1.15 10.02
N LYS A 178 -22.93 -0.12 10.39
CA LYS A 178 -23.40 1.21 10.78
C LYS A 178 -22.53 2.26 10.12
N THR A 179 -23.06 3.47 9.93
CA THR A 179 -22.30 4.61 9.39
C THR A 179 -21.43 5.30 10.43
N ASP A 180 -21.73 5.09 11.72
CA ASP A 180 -20.98 5.68 12.83
C ASP A 180 -19.56 5.12 12.89
N PRO A 181 -18.52 5.97 12.88
CA PRO A 181 -17.13 5.52 12.97
C PRO A 181 -16.83 4.76 14.26
N MET A 182 -17.52 5.11 15.35
CA MET A 182 -17.40 4.47 16.64
C MET A 182 -18.75 4.51 17.37
N THR A 183 -19.14 3.40 17.96
CA THR A 183 -20.27 3.29 18.89
C THR A 183 -19.84 2.53 20.14
N ILE A 184 -20.55 2.76 21.24
CA ILE A 184 -20.31 2.08 22.52
C ILE A 184 -21.29 0.94 22.66
N ARG A 185 -20.78 -0.27 22.90
CA ARG A 185 -21.57 -1.45 23.27
C ARG A 185 -21.39 -1.74 24.75
N ILE A 186 -22.51 -1.85 25.46
CA ILE A 186 -22.51 -2.22 26.88
C ILE A 186 -22.67 -3.74 26.99
N ASN A 187 -21.74 -4.40 27.67
CA ASN A 187 -21.78 -5.83 27.96
C ASN A 187 -21.87 -6.04 29.47
N GLY A 188 -23.02 -6.48 29.97
CA GLY A 188 -23.30 -6.61 31.41
C GLY A 188 -24.41 -5.67 31.88
N VAL A 189 -24.71 -5.73 33.18
CA VAL A 189 -25.68 -4.87 33.85
C VAL A 189 -25.09 -4.33 35.15
N GLY A 190 -25.48 -3.12 35.52
CA GLY A 190 -25.02 -2.49 36.77
C GLY A 190 -23.53 -2.14 36.77
N PRO A 191 -22.88 -2.06 37.95
CA PRO A 191 -21.52 -1.53 38.10
C PRO A 191 -20.42 -2.41 37.52
N THR A 192 -20.74 -3.65 37.10
CA THR A 192 -19.80 -4.60 36.48
C THR A 192 -19.90 -4.62 34.96
N ALA A 193 -20.76 -3.77 34.37
CA ALA A 193 -20.91 -3.68 32.93
C ALA A 193 -19.63 -3.13 32.26
N LEU A 194 -19.25 -3.74 31.14
CA LEU A 194 -18.11 -3.35 30.34
C LEU A 194 -18.55 -2.48 29.17
N THR A 195 -17.75 -1.46 28.84
CA THR A 195 -17.93 -0.62 27.65
C THR A 195 -16.96 -1.07 26.56
N GLU A 196 -17.49 -1.69 25.52
CA GLU A 196 -16.73 -2.15 24.34
C GLU A 196 -16.87 -1.13 23.20
N GLN A 197 -15.75 -0.81 22.55
CA GLN A 197 -15.74 -0.01 21.34
C GLN A 197 -16.11 -0.86 20.12
N VAL A 198 -17.07 -0.37 19.32
CA VAL A 198 -17.51 -0.99 18.06
C VAL A 198 -17.34 0.02 16.93
N ALA A 199 -16.66 -0.35 15.85
CA ALA A 199 -16.38 0.55 14.73
C ALA A 199 -17.19 0.16 13.50
N TYR A 200 -17.97 1.10 12.93
CA TYR A 200 -18.84 0.85 11.77
C TYR A 200 -19.78 -0.37 11.93
N GLY A 201 -20.16 -0.67 13.18
CA GLY A 201 -20.99 -1.82 13.55
C GLY A 201 -20.26 -3.18 13.63
N PHE A 202 -18.93 -3.20 13.48
CA PHE A 202 -18.11 -4.40 13.65
C PHE A 202 -17.39 -4.41 15.01
N ARG A 203 -17.41 -5.58 15.66
CA ARG A 203 -16.77 -5.82 16.95
C ARG A 203 -15.34 -6.31 16.74
N MET A 204 -14.38 -5.69 17.42
CA MET A 204 -12.98 -6.13 17.31
C MET A 204 -12.80 -7.54 17.87
N GLY A 205 -11.96 -8.35 17.23
CA GLY A 205 -11.67 -9.72 17.66
C GLY A 205 -12.72 -10.76 17.30
N ILE A 206 -13.81 -10.39 16.59
CA ILE A 206 -14.79 -11.33 16.03
C ILE A 206 -14.43 -11.67 14.58
N THR A 207 -14.43 -12.96 14.24
CA THR A 207 -14.34 -13.43 12.85
C THR A 207 -15.69 -13.39 12.18
N TYR A 208 -15.80 -12.59 11.13
CA TYR A 208 -16.98 -12.48 10.26
C TYR A 208 -16.75 -13.25 8.97
N ASN A 209 -17.81 -13.82 8.39
CA ASN A 209 -17.77 -14.26 7.00
C ASN A 209 -18.08 -13.06 6.10
N LEU A 210 -17.08 -12.50 5.42
CA LEU A 210 -17.24 -11.28 4.62
C LEU A 210 -18.19 -11.45 3.43
N LEU A 211 -18.44 -12.68 3.00
CA LEU A 211 -19.38 -12.99 1.93
C LEU A 211 -20.84 -13.11 2.41
N ASN A 212 -21.09 -13.08 3.72
CA ASN A 212 -22.38 -13.40 4.33
C ASN A 212 -22.87 -12.32 5.30
N LEU A 213 -22.87 -11.06 4.83
CA LEU A 213 -23.29 -9.88 5.58
C LEU A 213 -24.19 -9.00 4.72
N ASN A 214 -25.18 -8.33 5.33
CA ASN A 214 -25.97 -7.30 4.68
C ASN A 214 -26.75 -6.46 5.73
N PRO A 215 -26.37 -5.21 6.01
CA PRO A 215 -27.10 -4.38 6.97
C PRO A 215 -28.52 -3.97 6.54
N ASN A 216 -28.85 -4.08 5.25
CA ASN A 216 -30.11 -3.59 4.69
C ASN A 216 -31.00 -4.72 4.12
N GLY A 217 -30.75 -5.97 4.51
CA GLY A 217 -31.57 -7.10 4.09
C GLY A 217 -31.08 -8.45 4.57
N ASN A 218 -31.83 -9.50 4.27
CA ASN A 218 -31.55 -10.86 4.73
C ASN A 218 -30.74 -11.69 3.73
N GLN A 219 -30.43 -11.14 2.56
CA GLN A 219 -29.61 -11.79 1.53
C GLN A 219 -28.17 -11.27 1.58
N PRO A 220 -27.15 -12.13 1.43
CA PRO A 220 -25.76 -11.70 1.43
C PRO A 220 -25.45 -10.69 0.34
N VAL A 221 -24.61 -9.69 0.65
CA VAL A 221 -24.12 -8.75 -0.36
C VAL A 221 -22.65 -8.39 -0.13
N TYR A 222 -21.87 -8.46 -1.19
CA TYR A 222 -20.49 -7.98 -1.24
C TYR A 222 -20.18 -7.46 -2.64
N PHE A 223 -19.04 -6.80 -2.79
CA PHE A 223 -18.70 -6.09 -4.02
C PHE A 223 -17.25 -6.37 -4.41
N HIS A 224 -17.03 -6.58 -5.70
CA HIS A 224 -15.68 -6.42 -6.26
C HIS A 224 -15.43 -4.95 -6.55
N VAL A 225 -14.21 -4.49 -6.29
CA VAL A 225 -13.77 -3.12 -6.52
C VAL A 225 -12.95 -3.07 -7.81
N ASP A 226 -13.15 -2.04 -8.61
CA ASP A 226 -12.30 -1.79 -9.79
C ASP A 226 -10.88 -1.47 -9.31
N PRO A 227 -9.87 -2.28 -9.65
CA PRO A 227 -8.54 -2.04 -9.17
C PRO A 227 -7.75 -1.05 -10.04
N LEU A 228 -8.23 -0.67 -11.23
CA LEU A 228 -7.50 0.13 -12.19
C LEU A 228 -8.09 1.53 -12.36
N THR A 229 -9.41 1.65 -12.39
CA THR A 229 -10.07 2.94 -12.63
C THR A 229 -10.12 3.75 -11.34
N PRO A 230 -9.47 4.92 -11.26
CA PRO A 230 -9.53 5.77 -10.07
C PRO A 230 -10.96 6.17 -9.70
N ALA A 231 -11.18 6.46 -8.43
CA ALA A 231 -12.48 6.92 -7.94
C ALA A 231 -12.92 8.23 -8.62
N ASP A 232 -14.24 8.42 -8.75
CA ASP A 232 -14.94 9.45 -9.54
C ASP A 232 -14.77 9.38 -11.07
N THR A 233 -13.93 8.48 -11.60
CA THR A 233 -13.90 8.17 -13.03
C THR A 233 -14.84 7.00 -13.32
N PRO A 234 -15.75 7.08 -14.30
CA PRO A 234 -16.62 5.94 -14.65
C PRO A 234 -15.82 4.69 -15.02
N GLY A 235 -16.02 3.61 -14.28
CA GLY A 235 -15.42 2.30 -14.57
C GLY A 235 -16.01 1.63 -15.82
N THR A 236 -15.31 0.61 -16.32
CA THR A 236 -15.77 -0.21 -17.46
C THR A 236 -15.90 -1.67 -17.06
N GLU A 237 -16.67 -2.47 -17.80
CA GLU A 237 -16.72 -3.91 -17.56
C GLU A 237 -15.37 -4.61 -17.83
N LEU A 238 -14.48 -3.99 -18.63
CA LEU A 238 -13.16 -4.54 -18.95
C LEU A 238 -12.24 -4.57 -17.72
N THR A 239 -12.25 -3.49 -16.92
CA THR A 239 -11.43 -3.38 -15.70
C THR A 239 -11.93 -4.26 -14.57
N MET A 240 -13.17 -4.75 -14.67
CA MET A 240 -13.80 -5.68 -13.73
C MET A 240 -13.71 -7.15 -14.14
N ARG A 241 -12.97 -7.48 -15.21
CA ARG A 241 -12.77 -8.88 -15.64
C ARG A 241 -11.99 -9.68 -14.60
N ASN A 242 -12.24 -10.98 -14.54
CA ASN A 242 -11.62 -11.87 -13.56
C ASN A 242 -10.10 -11.92 -13.72
N GLU A 243 -9.59 -11.86 -14.95
CA GLU A 243 -8.17 -11.86 -15.27
C GLU A 243 -7.48 -10.56 -14.82
N VAL A 244 -8.23 -9.45 -14.78
CA VAL A 244 -7.75 -8.16 -14.28
C VAL A 244 -7.80 -8.15 -12.75
N LEU A 245 -8.89 -8.60 -12.13
CA LEU A 245 -9.04 -8.62 -10.67
C LEU A 245 -8.06 -9.57 -9.97
N ALA A 246 -7.76 -10.73 -10.58
CA ALA A 246 -6.95 -11.77 -9.96
C ALA A 246 -5.59 -11.28 -9.40
N PRO A 247 -4.71 -10.62 -10.18
CA PRO A 247 -3.43 -10.13 -9.66
C PRO A 247 -3.59 -9.12 -8.52
N PHE A 248 -4.62 -8.27 -8.55
CA PHE A 248 -4.89 -7.30 -7.48
C PHE A 248 -5.45 -7.94 -6.22
N MET A 249 -6.20 -9.05 -6.33
CA MET A 249 -6.59 -9.87 -5.18
C MET A 249 -5.39 -10.60 -4.56
N CYS A 250 -4.44 -11.02 -5.40
CA CYS A 250 -3.18 -11.61 -4.97
C CYS A 250 -2.32 -10.60 -4.19
N SER A 251 -2.10 -9.40 -4.72
CA SER A 251 -1.33 -8.35 -4.05
C SER A 251 -2.09 -7.76 -2.85
N GLY A 252 -3.43 -7.69 -2.91
CA GLY A 252 -4.25 -6.96 -1.95
C GLY A 252 -4.13 -5.43 -2.15
N THR A 253 -4.02 -5.00 -3.40
CA THR A 253 -3.79 -3.60 -3.77
C THR A 253 -4.74 -3.12 -4.87
N VAL A 254 -4.79 -1.81 -5.07
CA VAL A 254 -5.40 -1.13 -6.22
C VAL A 254 -4.38 -0.18 -6.85
N ALA A 255 -4.45 0.05 -8.16
CA ALA A 255 -3.47 0.76 -8.99
C ALA A 255 -3.66 2.29 -9.05
N TYR A 256 -4.29 2.86 -8.04
CA TYR A 256 -4.42 4.31 -7.90
C TYR A 256 -3.99 4.74 -6.50
N SER A 257 -3.53 5.97 -6.39
CA SER A 257 -2.86 6.50 -5.20
C SER A 257 -3.81 6.90 -4.08
N ARG A 258 -5.10 7.06 -4.38
CA ARG A 258 -6.12 7.55 -3.45
C ARG A 258 -7.55 7.15 -3.82
N ILE A 259 -8.40 6.88 -2.83
CA ILE A 259 -9.87 6.87 -2.98
C ILE A 259 -10.46 8.05 -2.20
N GLY A 260 -10.11 8.20 -0.93
CA GLY A 260 -10.66 9.26 -0.07
C GLY A 260 -12.19 9.23 0.02
N ASN A 261 -12.82 10.40 -0.11
CA ASN A 261 -14.28 10.57 -0.09
C ASN A 261 -14.96 10.41 -1.47
N ARG A 262 -14.21 9.96 -2.48
CA ARG A 262 -14.66 9.83 -3.87
C ARG A 262 -15.50 8.58 -4.09
N SER A 263 -16.20 8.53 -5.23
CA SER A 263 -17.07 7.43 -5.61
C SER A 263 -16.26 6.27 -6.19
N LEU A 264 -16.25 5.14 -5.49
CA LEU A 264 -15.51 3.95 -5.87
C LEU A 264 -16.32 3.12 -6.88
N ASN A 265 -15.70 2.72 -7.99
CA ASN A 265 -16.34 1.80 -8.94
C ASN A 265 -16.41 0.39 -8.34
N VAL A 266 -17.61 -0.18 -8.28
CA VAL A 266 -17.89 -1.47 -7.66
C VAL A 266 -18.83 -2.31 -8.52
N ARG A 267 -18.65 -3.63 -8.47
CA ARG A 267 -19.59 -4.60 -9.04
C ARG A 267 -20.22 -5.43 -7.94
N LYS A 268 -21.52 -5.25 -7.72
CA LYS A 268 -22.30 -6.06 -6.79
C LYS A 268 -22.18 -7.53 -7.16
N GLN A 269 -21.88 -8.38 -6.18
CA GLN A 269 -21.87 -9.82 -6.32
C GLN A 269 -23.10 -10.37 -5.61
N GLU A 270 -23.98 -11.00 -6.38
CA GLU A 270 -25.10 -11.77 -5.85
C GLU A 270 -24.66 -13.23 -5.76
N PRO A 271 -24.90 -13.95 -4.65
CA PRO A 271 -24.50 -15.35 -4.49
C PRO A 271 -24.96 -16.30 -5.61
N ALA A 272 -25.98 -15.91 -6.38
CA ALA A 272 -26.60 -16.72 -7.43
C ALA A 272 -26.24 -16.30 -8.87
N VAL A 273 -25.52 -15.20 -9.09
CA VAL A 273 -25.31 -14.65 -10.44
C VAL A 273 -23.83 -14.65 -10.82
N THR A 274 -23.52 -15.46 -11.84
CA THR A 274 -22.33 -15.47 -12.73
C THR A 274 -20.97 -15.98 -12.22
N GLY A 275 -20.52 -17.09 -12.83
CA GLY A 275 -19.13 -17.46 -13.17
C GLY A 275 -18.04 -17.26 -12.10
N PRO A 276 -17.42 -18.33 -11.57
CA PRO A 276 -16.70 -18.29 -10.30
C PRO A 276 -15.36 -17.59 -10.48
N PHE A 277 -15.32 -16.27 -10.31
CA PHE A 277 -14.08 -15.66 -9.88
C PHE A 277 -13.72 -16.31 -8.54
N GLY A 278 -12.81 -17.28 -8.59
CA GLY A 278 -12.38 -18.04 -7.43
C GLY A 278 -11.52 -17.18 -6.51
N LEU A 279 -12.10 -16.12 -5.95
CA LEU A 279 -11.44 -15.16 -5.07
C LEU A 279 -10.70 -15.86 -3.94
N TRP A 280 -11.33 -16.87 -3.34
CA TRP A 280 -10.74 -17.68 -2.29
C TRP A 280 -9.41 -18.33 -2.70
N ARG A 281 -9.27 -18.76 -3.97
CA ARG A 281 -8.01 -19.33 -4.49
C ARG A 281 -6.90 -18.29 -4.44
N GLN A 282 -7.21 -17.03 -4.76
CA GLN A 282 -6.24 -15.93 -4.72
C GLN A 282 -5.89 -15.56 -3.28
N LEU A 283 -6.88 -15.56 -2.39
CA LEU A 283 -6.69 -15.27 -0.96
C LEU A 283 -5.81 -16.30 -0.26
N ASN A 284 -5.96 -17.58 -0.63
CA ASN A 284 -5.25 -18.68 0.03
C ASN A 284 -3.75 -18.72 -0.28
N SER A 285 -3.25 -17.94 -1.25
CA SER A 285 -1.80 -17.70 -1.41
C SER A 285 -1.13 -17.19 -0.12
N ARG A 286 -1.89 -16.46 0.71
CA ARG A 286 -1.46 -15.96 2.04
C ARG A 286 -1.19 -17.08 3.04
N PHE A 287 -1.77 -18.26 2.83
CA PHE A 287 -1.55 -19.49 3.59
C PHE A 287 -0.54 -20.43 2.94
N ASN A 288 0.17 -19.96 1.90
CA ASN A 288 1.10 -20.76 1.12
C ASN A 288 0.42 -21.84 0.25
N GLU A 289 -0.83 -21.61 -0.14
CA GLU A 289 -1.58 -22.49 -1.05
C GLU A 289 -1.56 -21.90 -2.47
N TYR A 290 -0.73 -22.48 -3.35
CA TYR A 290 -0.57 -22.06 -4.76
C TYR A 290 -0.98 -23.11 -5.77
N ASP A 291 -1.27 -24.33 -5.31
CA ASP A 291 -1.65 -25.45 -6.17
C ASP A 291 -2.88 -26.12 -5.56
N THR A 292 -4.01 -26.00 -6.24
CA THR A 292 -5.26 -26.65 -5.82
C THR A 292 -5.81 -27.41 -7.01
N ALA A 293 -6.18 -28.68 -6.79
CA ALA A 293 -6.76 -29.53 -7.81
C ALA A 293 -7.96 -28.80 -8.49
N GLY A 294 -7.86 -28.59 -9.80
CA GLY A 294 -8.95 -28.08 -10.64
C GLY A 294 -8.80 -26.67 -11.22
N ALA A 295 -7.83 -25.84 -10.77
CA ALA A 295 -7.29 -24.65 -11.45
C ALA A 295 -6.29 -23.94 -10.53
N ALA A 296 -5.08 -23.64 -11.02
CA ALA A 296 -4.11 -22.86 -10.26
C ALA A 296 -4.60 -21.40 -10.07
N PRO A 297 -4.40 -20.78 -8.89
CA PRO A 297 -4.62 -19.35 -8.72
C PRO A 297 -3.73 -18.54 -9.68
N ALA A 298 -4.11 -17.30 -9.97
CA ALA A 298 -3.25 -16.37 -10.70
C ALA A 298 -2.03 -15.96 -9.86
N CYS A 299 -2.14 -16.11 -8.54
CA CYS A 299 -1.06 -15.79 -7.61
C CYS A 299 0.13 -16.73 -7.82
N THR A 300 1.32 -16.15 -7.94
CA THR A 300 2.58 -16.90 -7.86
C THR A 300 3.24 -16.62 -6.53
N ARG A 301 4.05 -17.57 -6.02
CA ARG A 301 4.81 -17.40 -4.77
C ARG A 301 5.69 -16.14 -4.77
N PHE A 302 6.26 -15.78 -5.92
CA PHE A 302 7.14 -14.62 -6.03
C PHE A 302 6.37 -13.30 -6.16
N GLY A 303 5.26 -13.27 -6.90
CA GLY A 303 4.44 -12.08 -7.05
C GLY A 303 3.51 -11.79 -5.87
N ALA A 304 3.14 -12.83 -5.12
CA ALA A 304 2.18 -12.75 -4.03
C ALA A 304 2.57 -13.68 -2.87
N PRO A 305 3.74 -13.48 -2.25
CA PRO A 305 4.29 -14.40 -1.25
C PRO A 305 3.35 -14.66 -0.06
N PRO A 306 3.48 -15.82 0.60
CA PRO A 306 2.68 -16.15 1.78
C PRO A 306 3.00 -15.22 2.95
N ASP A 307 2.14 -15.28 3.97
CA ASP A 307 2.43 -14.63 5.25
C ASP A 307 3.63 -15.27 5.95
N GLN A 308 4.31 -14.52 6.82
CA GLN A 308 5.35 -15.07 7.70
C GLN A 308 4.78 -16.08 8.71
N ASN A 309 3.50 -15.96 9.07
CA ASN A 309 2.77 -16.94 9.87
C ASN A 309 1.54 -17.48 9.12
N ILE A 310 1.70 -18.67 8.53
CA ILE A 310 0.65 -19.35 7.76
C ILE A 310 -0.26 -20.24 8.62
N LYS A 311 -0.21 -20.13 9.96
CA LYS A 311 -1.06 -20.92 10.86
C LYS A 311 -2.54 -20.66 10.61
N SER A 312 -3.27 -21.66 10.13
CA SER A 312 -4.73 -21.62 10.08
C SER A 312 -5.32 -21.69 11.49
N PHE A 313 -6.30 -20.82 11.76
CA PHE A 313 -7.08 -20.78 12.99
C PHE A 313 -8.51 -21.29 12.76
N ARG A 314 -8.72 -22.21 11.81
CA ARG A 314 -10.03 -22.85 11.55
C ARG A 314 -10.62 -23.57 12.76
N SER A 315 -9.76 -24.17 13.58
CA SER A 315 -10.15 -24.83 14.83
C SER A 315 -9.13 -24.43 15.89
N VAL A 316 -9.63 -23.84 16.97
CA VAL A 316 -8.80 -23.23 18.01
C VAL A 316 -9.15 -23.83 19.37
N THR A 317 -8.12 -24.24 20.10
CA THR A 317 -8.28 -24.95 21.38
C THR A 317 -8.57 -24.00 22.55
N TRP A 318 -8.30 -22.69 22.40
CA TRP A 318 -8.55 -21.71 23.47
C TRP A 318 -10.01 -21.34 23.65
N GLN A 319 -10.92 -21.79 22.80
CA GLN A 319 -12.28 -21.25 22.72
C GLN A 319 -13.38 -22.22 23.17
N ALA A 320 -13.00 -23.24 23.95
CA ALA A 320 -13.71 -24.53 24.02
C ALA A 320 -13.85 -25.14 22.60
N ALA A 321 -14.37 -26.36 22.46
CA ALA A 321 -14.41 -27.04 21.16
C ALA A 321 -15.11 -26.18 20.08
N THR A 322 -14.35 -25.55 19.19
CA THR A 322 -14.85 -24.74 18.08
C THR A 322 -14.94 -25.58 16.82
N THR A 323 -16.13 -25.60 16.22
CA THR A 323 -16.40 -26.27 14.94
C THR A 323 -16.56 -25.29 13.78
N GLN A 324 -16.71 -23.99 14.05
CA GLN A 324 -16.94 -22.94 13.05
C GLN A 324 -15.80 -21.91 13.05
N VAL A 325 -15.43 -21.43 11.85
CA VAL A 325 -14.37 -20.41 11.71
C VAL A 325 -14.93 -19.01 11.86
N SER A 326 -16.01 -18.67 11.18
CA SER A 326 -16.70 -17.40 11.34
C SER A 326 -17.84 -17.51 12.36
N ALA A 327 -18.22 -16.38 12.95
CA ALA A 327 -19.41 -16.30 13.78
C ALA A 327 -20.66 -16.63 12.94
N GLN A 328 -21.58 -17.40 13.54
CA GLN A 328 -22.77 -17.88 12.87
C GLN A 328 -23.64 -16.71 12.39
N PRO A 329 -24.18 -16.76 11.15
CA PRO A 329 -25.09 -15.75 10.65
C PRO A 329 -26.35 -15.61 11.51
N ALA A 330 -26.81 -14.38 11.67
CA ALA A 330 -28.07 -14.05 12.36
C ALA A 330 -28.70 -12.80 11.75
N ILE A 331 -30.01 -12.63 11.92
CA ILE A 331 -30.67 -11.34 11.62
C ILE A 331 -30.62 -10.47 12.88
N VAL A 332 -30.05 -9.28 12.75
CA VAL A 332 -29.90 -8.28 13.81
C VAL A 332 -30.32 -6.92 13.24
N ASP A 333 -31.25 -6.25 13.92
CA ASP A 333 -31.80 -4.95 13.49
C ASP A 333 -32.35 -4.95 12.05
N GLY A 334 -32.93 -6.09 11.61
CA GLY A 334 -33.50 -6.25 10.27
C GLY A 334 -32.49 -6.53 9.14
N GLY A 335 -31.20 -6.66 9.46
CA GLY A 335 -30.14 -6.99 8.51
C GLY A 335 -29.40 -8.30 8.84
N LEU A 336 -28.83 -8.92 7.82
CA LEU A 336 -27.94 -10.07 7.92
C LEU A 336 -26.59 -9.69 8.57
N ALA A 337 -26.32 -10.36 9.67
CA ALA A 337 -25.31 -10.06 10.67
C ALA A 337 -24.75 -11.37 11.23
N THR A 338 -24.14 -11.33 12.41
CA THR A 338 -23.74 -12.52 13.15
C THR A 338 -24.41 -12.59 14.51
N VAL A 339 -24.41 -13.78 15.11
CA VAL A 339 -24.77 -14.01 16.52
C VAL A 339 -23.99 -13.06 17.45
N ALA A 340 -22.74 -12.74 17.12
CA ALA A 340 -21.92 -11.82 17.92
C ALA A 340 -22.48 -10.39 17.98
N ASP A 341 -23.28 -9.98 17.02
CA ASP A 341 -23.76 -8.60 16.93
C ASP A 341 -25.07 -8.37 17.69
N ARG A 342 -25.77 -9.45 18.10
CA ARG A 342 -27.01 -9.36 18.89
C ARG A 342 -26.82 -8.52 20.16
N PRO A 343 -27.84 -7.78 20.63
CA PRO A 343 -27.76 -7.03 21.88
C PRO A 343 -27.38 -7.91 23.08
N TYR A 344 -26.63 -7.36 24.05
CA TYR A 344 -26.18 -8.13 25.22
C TYR A 344 -27.36 -8.75 26.01
N ALA A 345 -28.47 -8.04 26.15
CA ALA A 345 -29.65 -8.53 26.86
C ALA A 345 -30.24 -9.80 26.22
N GLU A 346 -30.19 -9.92 24.90
CA GLU A 346 -30.64 -11.12 24.18
C GLU A 346 -29.65 -12.28 24.37
N LEU A 347 -28.35 -11.99 24.23
CA LEU A 347 -27.28 -12.97 24.40
C LEU A 347 -27.22 -13.52 25.83
N ASN A 348 -27.49 -12.70 26.84
CA ASN A 348 -27.54 -13.11 28.24
C ASN A 348 -28.93 -13.59 28.70
N GLY A 349 -29.89 -13.70 27.78
CA GLY A 349 -31.27 -14.09 28.04
C GLY A 349 -31.60 -15.51 27.56
N ALA A 350 -32.73 -15.66 26.86
CA ALA A 350 -33.24 -16.95 26.40
C ALA A 350 -32.46 -17.54 25.20
N PHE A 351 -31.82 -16.71 24.37
CA PHE A 351 -31.14 -17.18 23.16
C PHE A 351 -29.79 -17.85 23.47
N LYS A 352 -29.01 -17.31 24.42
CA LYS A 352 -27.70 -17.80 24.92
C LYS A 352 -26.99 -18.80 23.99
N PRO A 353 -26.22 -18.33 23.01
CA PRO A 353 -25.58 -19.20 22.02
C PRO A 353 -24.51 -20.12 22.64
N THR A 354 -24.14 -21.19 21.95
CA THR A 354 -22.97 -21.98 22.29
C THR A 354 -21.68 -21.23 21.94
N ALA A 355 -20.59 -21.55 22.62
CA ALA A 355 -19.27 -20.94 22.36
C ALA A 355 -18.77 -21.13 20.92
N ALA A 356 -19.23 -22.19 20.24
CA ALA A 356 -18.89 -22.49 18.85
C ALA A 356 -19.59 -21.53 17.86
N GLN A 357 -20.80 -21.06 18.16
CA GLN A 357 -21.56 -20.16 17.26
C GLN A 357 -20.94 -18.76 17.14
N TYR A 358 -20.04 -18.40 18.05
CA TYR A 358 -19.29 -17.15 17.96
C TYR A 358 -18.04 -17.28 17.05
N GLY A 359 -17.76 -18.45 16.45
CA GLY A 359 -16.64 -18.67 15.52
C GLY A 359 -15.25 -18.56 16.15
N THR A 360 -14.20 -18.38 15.37
CA THR A 360 -12.85 -18.07 15.89
C THR A 360 -12.79 -16.61 16.35
N ARG A 361 -12.12 -16.36 17.48
CA ARG A 361 -11.97 -15.01 18.06
C ARG A 361 -10.58 -14.79 18.63
N TRP A 362 -10.15 -13.54 18.70
CA TRP A 362 -8.89 -13.14 19.34
C TRP A 362 -7.67 -13.87 18.75
N ALA A 363 -7.72 -14.28 17.50
CA ALA A 363 -6.58 -14.84 16.78
C ALA A 363 -5.59 -13.74 16.39
N PHE A 364 -6.07 -12.54 16.08
CA PHE A 364 -5.29 -11.40 15.65
C PHE A 364 -5.34 -10.21 16.61
N HIS A 365 -6.51 -9.93 17.19
CA HIS A 365 -6.73 -8.79 18.08
C HIS A 365 -7.81 -9.07 19.13
N SER A 366 -7.66 -8.48 20.31
CA SER A 366 -8.70 -8.50 21.34
C SER A 366 -9.64 -7.29 21.23
N PRO A 367 -10.90 -7.41 21.69
CA PRO A 367 -11.80 -6.29 21.88
C PRO A 367 -11.16 -5.22 22.76
N ARG A 368 -11.65 -3.99 22.61
CA ARG A 368 -11.10 -2.83 23.32
C ARG A 368 -12.18 -2.00 23.98
N THR A 369 -11.80 -1.33 25.07
CA THR A 369 -12.61 -0.29 25.70
C THR A 369 -12.68 0.94 24.81
N VAL A 370 -13.55 1.90 25.19
CA VAL A 370 -13.67 3.20 24.52
C VAL A 370 -12.37 4.01 24.52
N ASP A 371 -11.54 3.83 25.55
CA ASP A 371 -10.20 4.44 25.67
C ASP A 371 -9.12 3.64 24.93
N ASN A 372 -9.53 2.73 24.03
CA ASN A 372 -8.66 1.89 23.23
C ASN A 372 -7.77 0.94 24.07
N ILE A 373 -8.23 0.56 25.28
CA ILE A 373 -7.53 -0.38 26.16
C ILE A 373 -8.00 -1.79 25.86
N LYS A 374 -7.09 -2.75 25.70
CA LYS A 374 -7.45 -4.15 25.43
C LYS A 374 -8.16 -4.79 26.63
N PHE A 375 -9.20 -5.58 26.37
CA PHE A 375 -9.74 -6.48 27.37
C PHE A 375 -8.80 -7.67 27.58
N GLN A 376 -8.44 -7.94 28.84
CA GLN A 376 -7.56 -9.05 29.22
C GLN A 376 -8.31 -10.25 29.82
N SER A 377 -9.54 -10.01 30.27
CA SER A 377 -10.41 -10.96 30.96
C SER A 377 -11.87 -10.64 30.63
N SER A 378 -12.83 -11.32 31.27
CA SER A 378 -14.27 -11.08 31.12
C SER A 378 -14.91 -11.63 29.84
N TRP A 379 -14.42 -12.78 29.39
CA TRP A 379 -14.94 -13.49 28.22
C TRP A 379 -16.44 -13.80 28.32
N SER A 380 -16.91 -14.16 29.53
CA SER A 380 -18.33 -14.47 29.78
C SER A 380 -19.26 -13.26 29.64
N LEU A 381 -18.75 -12.04 29.86
CA LEU A 381 -19.50 -10.80 29.62
C LEU A 381 -19.45 -10.40 28.15
N LEU A 382 -18.29 -10.51 27.50
CA LEU A 382 -18.12 -10.16 26.09
C LEU A 382 -18.85 -11.13 25.14
N TYR A 383 -18.91 -12.41 25.54
CA TYR A 383 -19.46 -13.53 24.75
C TYR A 383 -20.29 -14.47 25.64
N PRO A 384 -21.48 -14.04 26.12
CA PRO A 384 -22.37 -14.88 26.91
C PRO A 384 -22.70 -16.17 26.16
N SER A 385 -22.40 -17.32 26.75
CA SER A 385 -22.57 -18.62 26.09
C SER A 385 -23.00 -19.73 27.02
N THR A 386 -23.54 -20.82 26.44
CA THR A 386 -23.88 -22.06 27.14
C THR A 386 -23.15 -23.25 26.51
N PRO A 387 -22.30 -24.01 27.26
CA PRO A 387 -21.87 -23.72 28.64
C PRO A 387 -21.04 -22.43 28.71
N THR A 388 -21.04 -21.78 29.88
CA THR A 388 -20.30 -20.53 30.09
C THR A 388 -18.81 -20.73 29.91
N VAL A 389 -18.20 -19.92 29.05
CA VAL A 389 -16.74 -19.85 28.88
C VAL A 389 -16.22 -18.59 29.58
N THR A 390 -15.37 -18.77 30.60
CA THR A 390 -14.88 -17.68 31.47
C THR A 390 -13.58 -17.04 30.99
N GLY A 391 -12.91 -17.66 30.02
CA GLY A 391 -11.67 -17.16 29.45
C GLY A 391 -11.26 -17.98 28.24
N PRO A 392 -10.14 -17.61 27.59
CA PRO A 392 -9.44 -18.63 26.84
C PRO A 392 -9.12 -19.76 27.84
N SER A 393 -9.20 -21.03 27.44
CA SER A 393 -8.98 -22.16 28.37
C SER A 393 -7.71 -21.92 29.26
N THR A 394 -7.64 -22.48 30.47
CA THR A 394 -6.62 -22.12 31.47
C THR A 394 -5.24 -22.76 31.23
N THR A 395 -5.08 -23.60 30.20
CA THR A 395 -3.81 -24.23 29.80
C THR A 395 -2.78 -23.29 29.11
N PHE A 396 -3.01 -21.97 29.08
CA PHE A 396 -2.44 -21.07 28.06
C PHE A 396 -1.30 -20.16 28.55
N GLY A 397 -0.70 -20.50 29.71
CA GLY A 397 0.19 -19.64 30.50
C GLY A 397 1.58 -19.29 29.93
N THR A 398 2.03 -19.82 28.79
CA THR A 398 3.43 -19.60 28.34
C THR A 398 3.62 -19.13 26.89
N GLY A 399 2.56 -18.94 26.10
CA GLY A 399 2.68 -18.64 24.66
C GLY A 399 1.68 -17.66 24.07
N TRP A 400 0.74 -17.14 24.86
CA TRP A 400 -0.23 -16.16 24.38
C TRP A 400 0.42 -14.78 24.25
N VAL A 401 0.66 -14.37 23.01
CA VAL A 401 1.26 -13.05 22.74
C VAL A 401 0.24 -11.98 23.07
N ALA A 402 0.68 -10.90 23.73
CA ALA A 402 -0.16 -9.84 24.28
C ALA A 402 -1.17 -9.21 23.29
N SER A 403 -0.94 -9.35 21.99
CA SER A 403 -1.77 -8.83 20.89
C SER A 403 -2.63 -9.90 20.21
N GLY A 404 -2.37 -11.20 20.41
CA GLY A 404 -3.07 -12.33 19.78
C GLY A 404 -2.12 -13.43 19.27
N PRO A 405 -2.58 -14.70 19.14
CA PRO A 405 -1.79 -15.86 18.67
C PRO A 405 -1.06 -15.67 17.34
N TYR A 406 -1.64 -14.95 16.38
CA TYR A 406 -1.02 -14.68 15.07
C TYR A 406 0.36 -14.01 15.18
N HIS A 407 0.56 -13.17 16.20
CA HIS A 407 1.81 -12.44 16.38
C HIS A 407 2.95 -13.32 16.90
N SER A 408 2.71 -14.60 17.14
CA SER A 408 3.76 -15.55 17.49
C SER A 408 4.74 -15.71 16.32
N THR A 409 6.03 -15.66 16.63
CA THR A 409 7.12 -15.91 15.67
C THR A 409 7.97 -17.11 16.07
N THR A 410 7.52 -17.86 17.08
CA THR A 410 8.30 -18.91 17.72
C THR A 410 7.90 -20.28 17.16
N PRO A 411 8.79 -21.02 16.47
CA PRO A 411 8.49 -22.32 15.87
C PRO A 411 7.93 -23.39 16.82
N SER A 412 8.28 -23.34 18.10
CA SER A 412 7.77 -24.27 19.11
C SER A 412 6.35 -23.94 19.59
N MET A 413 5.80 -22.77 19.23
CA MET A 413 4.45 -22.38 19.64
C MET A 413 3.40 -22.97 18.69
N PRO A 414 2.27 -23.48 19.20
CA PRO A 414 1.21 -24.08 18.36
C PRO A 414 0.51 -23.08 17.42
N TYR A 415 0.83 -21.78 17.55
CA TYR A 415 0.24 -20.65 16.83
C TYR A 415 1.08 -20.15 15.67
N TYR A 416 2.25 -20.75 15.44
CA TYR A 416 3.15 -20.34 14.38
C TYR A 416 3.43 -21.51 13.45
N ILE A 417 3.21 -21.29 12.16
CA ILE A 417 3.71 -22.16 11.11
C ILE A 417 4.46 -21.26 10.15
N ARG A 418 5.74 -21.54 9.96
CA ARG A 418 6.55 -20.87 8.94
C ARG A 418 6.17 -21.43 7.57
N PRO A 419 6.04 -20.59 6.53
CA PRO A 419 5.97 -21.12 5.16
C PRO A 419 7.22 -21.94 4.82
N ASP A 420 7.08 -22.86 3.88
CA ASP A 420 8.20 -23.57 3.25
C ASP A 420 9.16 -22.61 2.52
N ALA A 421 10.19 -23.14 1.87
CA ALA A 421 11.25 -22.33 1.24
C ALA A 421 10.69 -21.29 0.23
N GLY A 422 11.21 -20.06 0.29
CA GLY A 422 10.83 -18.96 -0.62
C GLY A 422 10.61 -17.63 0.10
N PRO A 423 10.23 -16.58 -0.64
CA PRO A 423 9.89 -15.28 -0.05
C PRO A 423 8.64 -15.39 0.83
N SER A 424 8.57 -14.61 1.90
CA SER A 424 7.37 -14.44 2.74
C SER A 424 7.31 -13.00 3.24
N GLN A 425 6.11 -12.48 3.49
CA GLN A 425 5.90 -11.10 3.92
C GLN A 425 5.00 -11.06 5.15
N ARG A 426 5.40 -10.29 6.17
CA ARG A 426 4.61 -10.13 7.41
C ARG A 426 3.32 -9.36 7.12
N GLY A 427 2.19 -9.82 7.66
CA GLY A 427 0.94 -9.05 7.60
C GLY A 427 0.16 -9.21 6.30
N ARG A 428 0.53 -10.16 5.43
CA ARG A 428 -0.20 -10.48 4.19
C ARG A 428 -1.64 -10.90 4.46
N ARG A 429 -1.93 -11.50 5.62
CA ARG A 429 -3.29 -11.89 6.04
C ARG A 429 -4.14 -10.73 6.54
N LEU A 430 -3.57 -9.54 6.73
CA LEU A 430 -4.33 -8.34 7.07
C LEU A 430 -4.84 -7.67 5.79
N MET A 431 -6.14 -7.76 5.56
CA MET A 431 -6.82 -7.17 4.41
C MET A 431 -7.45 -5.85 4.80
N HIS A 432 -7.24 -4.81 4.00
CA HIS A 432 -7.94 -3.53 4.14
C HIS A 432 -9.12 -3.51 3.18
N VAL A 433 -10.31 -3.78 3.71
CA VAL A 433 -11.55 -3.94 2.94
C VAL A 433 -12.32 -2.62 3.00
N PRO A 434 -12.65 -1.96 1.87
CA PRO A 434 -13.51 -0.79 1.89
C PRO A 434 -14.87 -1.10 2.54
N LEU A 435 -15.24 -0.28 3.51
CA LEU A 435 -16.54 -0.28 4.15
C LEU A 435 -17.44 0.72 3.43
N LEU A 436 -18.40 0.22 2.68
CA LEU A 436 -19.28 1.03 1.84
C LEU A 436 -20.48 1.56 2.62
N ARG A 437 -20.93 2.76 2.27
CA ARG A 437 -22.27 3.23 2.64
C ARG A 437 -23.29 2.46 1.80
N CYS A 438 -24.15 1.68 2.47
CA CYS A 438 -25.19 0.87 1.84
C CYS A 438 -26.59 1.39 2.17
N PRO A 439 -27.59 1.16 1.29
CA PRO A 439 -27.51 0.38 0.04
C PRO A 439 -26.72 1.09 -1.06
N VAL A 440 -26.00 0.30 -1.87
CA VAL A 440 -25.31 0.80 -3.08
C VAL A 440 -26.27 0.68 -4.25
N SER A 441 -26.55 1.81 -4.92
CA SER A 441 -27.31 1.85 -6.16
C SER A 441 -26.36 1.95 -7.37
N GLY A 442 -26.49 1.04 -8.33
CA GLY A 442 -25.65 1.04 -9.53
C GLY A 442 -24.25 0.45 -9.30
N ASN A 443 -23.25 1.02 -9.95
CA ASN A 443 -21.85 0.54 -9.98
C ASN A 443 -20.85 1.49 -9.32
N GLN A 444 -21.32 2.46 -8.52
CA GLN A 444 -20.49 3.38 -7.76
C GLN A 444 -20.92 3.41 -6.30
N ALA A 445 -19.96 3.44 -5.37
CA ALA A 445 -20.22 3.41 -3.95
C ALA A 445 -19.36 4.41 -3.18
N THR A 446 -19.93 5.00 -2.13
CA THR A 446 -19.18 5.85 -1.20
C THR A 446 -18.47 5.01 -0.15
N VAL A 447 -17.16 5.18 -0.01
CA VAL A 447 -16.36 4.56 1.05
C VAL A 447 -16.49 5.38 2.34
N LEU A 448 -16.70 4.70 3.47
CA LEU A 448 -16.76 5.30 4.80
C LEU A 448 -15.42 5.18 5.53
N ALA A 449 -14.76 4.03 5.39
CA ALA A 449 -13.47 3.69 5.99
C ALA A 449 -12.92 2.41 5.36
N TYR A 450 -11.73 1.99 5.80
CA TYR A 450 -11.13 0.71 5.45
C TYR A 450 -11.12 -0.20 6.67
N GLY A 451 -11.93 -1.25 6.66
CA GLY A 451 -11.92 -2.26 7.71
C GLY A 451 -10.62 -3.08 7.64
N ARG A 452 -9.93 -3.19 8.77
CA ARG A 452 -8.77 -4.07 8.96
C ARG A 452 -9.29 -5.47 9.29
N PHE A 453 -9.33 -6.34 8.30
CA PHE A 453 -9.84 -7.71 8.44
C PHE A 453 -8.69 -8.71 8.31
N TYR A 454 -8.43 -9.44 9.38
CA TYR A 454 -7.44 -10.50 9.40
C TYR A 454 -8.04 -11.83 8.94
N LEU A 455 -7.58 -12.36 7.83
CA LEU A 455 -8.02 -13.66 7.31
C LEU A 455 -7.57 -14.79 8.26
N SER A 456 -8.49 -15.35 9.06
CA SER A 456 -8.18 -16.26 10.17
C SER A 456 -7.96 -17.72 9.75
N ALA A 457 -8.53 -18.14 8.63
CA ALA A 457 -8.31 -19.43 8.01
C ALA A 457 -8.38 -19.34 6.47
N PRO A 458 -7.95 -20.38 5.73
CA PRO A 458 -8.15 -20.44 4.28
C PRO A 458 -9.62 -20.24 3.93
N ALA A 459 -9.86 -19.36 2.96
CA ALA A 459 -11.17 -19.04 2.44
C ALA A 459 -11.70 -20.18 1.56
N THR A 460 -13.02 -20.23 1.40
CA THR A 460 -13.73 -21.10 0.46
C THR A 460 -14.59 -20.25 -0.47
N ASP A 461 -15.27 -20.90 -1.42
CA ASP A 461 -16.26 -20.27 -2.31
C ASP A 461 -17.42 -19.58 -1.56
N THR A 462 -17.75 -20.05 -0.35
CA THR A 462 -18.85 -19.51 0.47
C THR A 462 -18.40 -18.78 1.72
N GLU A 463 -17.12 -18.83 2.10
CA GLU A 463 -16.63 -18.29 3.36
C GLU A 463 -15.29 -17.56 3.20
N ILE A 464 -15.28 -16.25 3.52
CA ILE A 464 -14.05 -15.50 3.79
C ILE A 464 -14.02 -15.19 5.28
N PRO A 465 -13.39 -16.05 6.10
CA PRO A 465 -13.38 -15.90 7.55
C PRO A 465 -12.36 -14.84 7.95
N ALA A 466 -12.83 -13.64 8.30
CA ALA A 466 -11.95 -12.54 8.62
C ALA A 466 -12.28 -11.87 9.97
N GLU A 467 -11.29 -11.86 10.86
CA GLU A 467 -11.35 -11.21 12.18
C GLU A 467 -11.20 -9.70 12.05
N PHE A 468 -12.17 -8.95 12.57
CA PHE A 468 -12.10 -7.49 12.55
C PHE A 468 -11.09 -6.97 13.58
N GLY A 469 -10.08 -6.23 13.12
CA GLY A 469 -9.02 -5.63 13.95
C GLY A 469 -9.15 -4.12 14.14
N GLY A 470 -10.22 -3.50 13.63
CA GLY A 470 -10.46 -2.05 13.64
C GLY A 470 -10.62 -1.46 12.24
N ALA A 471 -10.66 -0.14 12.12
CA ALA A 471 -10.80 0.55 10.83
C ALA A 471 -9.76 1.66 10.68
N VAL A 472 -9.35 1.92 9.44
CA VAL A 472 -8.58 3.10 9.04
C VAL A 472 -9.55 4.12 8.48
N THR A 473 -9.54 5.33 9.03
CA THR A 473 -10.41 6.42 8.55
C THR A 473 -9.93 6.93 7.19
N LEU A 474 -10.80 7.63 6.46
CA LEU A 474 -10.40 8.27 5.20
C LEU A 474 -9.28 9.31 5.38
N ALA A 475 -9.21 9.95 6.55
CA ALA A 475 -8.14 10.89 6.90
C ALA A 475 -6.78 10.19 7.08
N GLU A 476 -6.79 8.92 7.48
CA GLU A 476 -5.59 8.11 7.73
C GLU A 476 -5.26 7.17 6.55
N GLU A 477 -5.95 7.30 5.41
CA GLU A 477 -5.73 6.50 4.19
C GLU A 477 -4.26 6.53 3.75
N GLY A 478 -3.55 7.61 4.04
CA GLY A 478 -2.12 7.73 3.79
C GLY A 478 -1.27 6.61 4.42
N SER A 479 -1.77 5.92 5.46
CA SER A 479 -1.16 4.74 6.08
C SER A 479 -1.28 3.46 5.24
N LEU A 480 -2.14 3.46 4.22
CA LEU A 480 -2.35 2.36 3.27
C LEU A 480 -1.53 2.54 1.98
N ALA A 481 -0.54 3.43 1.98
CA ALA A 481 0.32 3.69 0.83
C ALA A 481 0.95 2.40 0.28
N GLY A 482 0.84 2.20 -1.03
CA GLY A 482 1.68 1.25 -1.74
C GLY A 482 3.12 1.78 -1.95
N PRO A 483 3.93 1.06 -2.73
CA PRO A 483 5.27 1.53 -3.12
C PRO A 483 5.22 2.89 -3.84
N VAL A 484 6.33 3.62 -3.69
CA VAL A 484 6.60 4.85 -4.42
C VAL A 484 7.39 4.49 -5.67
N GLU A 485 7.00 5.07 -6.80
CA GLU A 485 7.55 4.79 -8.12
C GLU A 485 7.87 6.10 -8.84
N LEU A 486 8.76 6.02 -9.83
CA LEU A 486 9.05 7.12 -10.75
C LEU A 486 8.02 7.13 -11.88
N PHE A 487 7.62 8.34 -12.27
CA PHE A 487 6.72 8.58 -13.39
C PHE A 487 7.49 9.22 -14.55
N PRO A 488 7.16 8.83 -15.80
CA PRO A 488 7.82 9.33 -17.00
C PRO A 488 7.48 10.79 -17.32
#